data_AF-A0A538CR45-F1
#
_entry.id   AF-A0A538CR45-F1
#
_cell.length_a   1.000
_cell.length_b   1.000
_cell.length_c   1.000
_cell.angle_alpha   90.00
_cell.angle_beta   90.00
_cell.angle_gamma   90.00
#
_symmetry.space_group_name_H-M   'P 1'
#
loop_
_entity.id
_entity.type
_entity.pdbx_description
1 polymer ?
#
loop_
_entity_poly.entity_id
_entity_poly.type
_entity_poly.pdbx_seq_one_letter_code
_entity_poly.pdbx_strand_id
1 'polypeptide(L)'
;ETVVDRQVAISGHLHDPNEVCANAFAAEFLMPKQAITAWGAEHVRDGEPTLEHVCLLAAEYGVSAQAARYALATADVLTTAKRKQQLDAEIQDDLHVEVFRQLGLEPLEDELAAASARRPRIPRALRDTALGDLLAGDIDTAGFAARVNAPTDQVAAMLAALGLDQLLAPA
;
A
#
# COMPACT_ATOMS: atom_id res chain seq x y z
N GLU A 1 1.41 -36.88 17.24
CA GLU A 1 0.02 -36.64 16.87
C GLU A 1 -0.65 -35.97 18.06
N THR A 2 -0.97 -34.68 17.95
CA THR A 2 -1.68 -33.95 19.01
C THR A 2 -2.61 -32.97 18.34
N VAL A 3 -3.89 -33.29 18.50
CA VAL A 3 -5.06 -32.54 18.07
C VAL A 3 -5.03 -31.17 18.75
N VAL A 4 -4.89 -30.11 17.96
CA VAL A 4 -5.36 -28.77 18.36
C VAL A 4 -6.46 -28.43 17.37
N ASP A 5 -7.67 -28.52 17.90
CA ASP A 5 -8.93 -28.41 17.20
C ASP A 5 -9.05 -27.13 16.37
N ARG A 6 -9.53 -27.37 15.15
CA ARG A 6 -10.40 -26.49 14.39
C ARG A 6 -11.47 -25.89 15.31
N GLN A 7 -11.37 -24.59 15.56
CA GLN A 7 -12.55 -23.79 15.85
C GLN A 7 -12.58 -22.57 14.93
N VAL A 8 -13.44 -22.71 13.93
CA VAL A 8 -13.90 -21.67 13.02
C VAL A 8 -14.50 -20.53 13.83
N ALA A 9 -13.84 -19.38 13.85
CA ALA A 9 -14.43 -18.08 14.18
C ALA A 9 -14.59 -17.32 12.85
N ILE A 10 -15.72 -17.50 12.14
CA ILE A 10 -16.81 -16.51 12.12
C ILE A 10 -16.23 -15.08 12.13
N SER A 11 -16.08 -14.49 10.93
CA SER A 11 -15.45 -13.19 10.57
C SER A 11 -13.91 -13.10 10.47
N GLY A 12 -13.19 -14.23 10.58
CA GLY A 12 -11.73 -14.31 10.71
C GLY A 12 -10.88 -13.97 9.47
N HIS A 13 -10.42 -12.73 9.36
CA HIS A 13 -9.04 -12.46 8.90
C HIS A 13 -8.07 -12.70 10.07
N LEU A 14 -7.96 -13.96 10.52
CA LEU A 14 -6.78 -14.37 11.26
C LEU A 14 -5.63 -14.25 10.27
N HIS A 15 -4.74 -13.26 10.48
CA HIS A 15 -3.58 -13.07 9.62
C HIS A 15 -2.83 -14.40 9.56
N ASP A 16 -2.57 -14.88 8.35
CA ASP A 16 -1.78 -16.09 8.15
C ASP A 16 -0.47 -15.91 8.94
N PRO A 17 -0.08 -16.86 9.82
CA PRO A 17 1.19 -16.76 10.53
C PRO A 17 2.39 -16.48 9.61
N ASN A 18 2.34 -16.96 8.36
CA ASN A 18 3.36 -16.66 7.36
C ASN A 18 3.34 -15.19 6.92
N GLU A 19 2.15 -14.59 6.76
CA GLU A 19 1.99 -13.17 6.44
C GLU A 19 2.50 -12.29 7.58
N VAL A 20 2.22 -12.66 8.83
CA VAL A 20 2.75 -11.95 10.02
C VAL A 20 4.29 -11.99 10.04
N CYS A 21 4.88 -13.17 9.82
CA CYS A 21 6.33 -13.33 9.76
C CYS A 21 6.95 -12.56 8.58
N ALA A 22 6.32 -12.58 7.41
CA ALA A 22 6.78 -11.85 6.24
C ALA A 22 6.74 -10.33 6.48
N ASN A 23 5.68 -9.82 7.08
CA ASN A 23 5.55 -8.40 7.42
C ASN A 23 6.58 -7.97 8.48
N ALA A 24 6.81 -8.80 9.49
CA ALA A 24 7.84 -8.53 10.50
C ALA A 24 9.25 -8.51 9.88
N PHE A 25 9.55 -9.46 8.99
CA PHE A 25 10.81 -9.48 8.25
C PHE A 25 10.96 -8.23 7.36
N ALA A 26 9.93 -7.88 6.58
CA ALA A 26 9.96 -6.71 5.71
C ALA A 26 10.14 -5.42 6.51
N ALA A 27 9.49 -5.28 7.66
CA ALA A 27 9.63 -4.13 8.53
C ALA A 27 11.08 -3.98 9.05
N GLU A 28 11.70 -5.03 9.56
CA GLU A 28 13.10 -4.97 10.03
C GLU A 28 14.10 -4.81 8.88
N PHE A 29 13.82 -5.40 7.71
CA PHE A 29 14.65 -5.26 6.52
C PHE A 29 14.65 -3.82 5.97
N LEU A 30 13.48 -3.18 5.92
CA LEU A 30 13.34 -1.80 5.45
C LEU A 30 13.81 -0.80 6.51
N MET A 31 13.49 -1.03 7.77
CA MET A 31 13.72 -0.10 8.87
C MET A 31 14.38 -0.81 10.07
N PRO A 32 15.69 -1.12 9.99
CA PRO A 32 16.38 -1.86 11.04
C PRO A 32 16.31 -1.14 12.39
N LYS A 33 15.98 -1.87 13.46
CA LYS A 33 15.75 -1.26 14.78
C LYS A 33 16.87 -0.32 15.22
N GLN A 34 18.12 -0.73 15.02
CA GLN A 34 19.29 0.07 15.41
C GLN A 34 19.39 1.40 14.64
N ALA A 35 19.04 1.39 13.35
CA ALA A 35 19.05 2.60 12.53
C ALA A 35 17.96 3.57 13.00
N ILE A 36 16.76 3.07 13.33
CA ILE A 36 15.67 3.88 13.84
C ILE A 36 15.98 4.45 15.22
N THR A 37 16.64 3.68 16.09
CA THR A 37 17.11 4.18 17.39
C THR A 37 18.15 5.31 17.21
N ALA A 38 19.11 5.14 16.31
CA ALA A 38 20.11 6.17 16.03
C ALA A 38 19.47 7.44 15.44
N TRP A 39 18.57 7.27 14.48
CA TRP A 39 17.79 8.35 13.89
C TRP A 39 16.98 9.11 14.95
N GLY A 40 16.33 8.37 15.85
CA GLY A 40 15.56 8.93 16.96
C GLY A 40 16.43 9.77 17.89
N ALA A 41 17.64 9.30 18.23
CA ALA A 41 18.58 10.05 19.07
C ALA A 41 19.09 11.34 18.40
N GLU A 42 19.17 11.38 17.08
CA GLU A 42 19.62 12.55 16.32
C GLU A 42 18.51 13.61 16.14
N HIS A 43 17.29 13.15 15.85
CA HIS A 43 16.19 14.02 15.43
C HIS A 43 15.23 14.36 16.57
N VAL A 44 15.02 13.46 17.53
CA VAL A 44 14.09 13.64 18.64
C VAL A 44 14.87 14.13 19.86
N ARG A 45 14.99 15.46 19.98
CA ARG A 45 15.80 16.09 21.04
C ARG A 45 15.14 16.05 22.42
N ASP A 46 13.86 16.41 22.50
CA ASP A 46 13.10 16.44 23.75
C ASP A 46 11.67 15.95 23.52
N GLY A 47 11.26 14.94 24.30
CA GLY A 47 9.89 14.42 24.30
C GLY A 47 9.65 13.26 23.32
N GLU A 48 8.38 13.08 22.95
CA GLU A 48 7.95 11.99 22.07
C GLU A 48 7.92 12.44 20.60
N PRO A 49 8.12 11.51 19.63
CA PRO A 49 8.02 11.82 18.20
C PRO A 49 6.72 12.53 17.81
N THR A 50 6.84 13.39 16.80
CA THR A 50 5.72 14.16 16.23
C THR A 50 5.30 13.57 14.89
N LEU A 51 4.17 14.04 14.35
CA LEU A 51 3.77 13.64 13.00
C LEU A 51 4.81 14.05 11.95
N GLU A 52 5.45 15.21 12.13
CA GLU A 52 6.58 15.65 11.33
C GLU A 52 7.76 14.67 11.40
N HIS A 53 8.15 14.23 12.59
CA HIS A 53 9.19 13.19 12.73
C HIS A 53 8.80 11.88 12.01
N VAL A 54 7.53 11.47 12.07
CA VAL A 54 7.03 10.31 11.32
C VAL A 54 7.16 10.51 9.81
N CYS A 55 6.80 11.69 9.29
CA CYS A 55 6.85 11.98 7.85
C CYS A 55 8.30 12.06 7.34
N LEU A 56 9.19 12.70 8.10
CA LEU A 56 10.62 12.75 7.78
C LEU A 56 11.22 11.35 7.69
N LEU A 57 10.96 10.52 8.72
CA LEU A 57 11.44 9.14 8.74
C LEU A 57 10.86 8.31 7.58
N ALA A 58 9.57 8.47 7.30
CA ALA A 58 8.90 7.78 6.21
C ALA A 58 9.49 8.13 4.84
N ALA A 59 9.77 9.42 4.60
CA ALA A 59 10.40 9.89 3.38
C ALA A 59 11.83 9.36 3.23
N GLU A 60 12.63 9.40 4.30
CA GLU A 60 14.03 8.96 4.28
C GLU A 60 14.17 7.46 3.98
N TYR A 61 13.27 6.64 4.51
CA TYR A 61 13.28 5.18 4.31
C TYR A 61 12.39 4.71 3.14
N GLY A 62 11.69 5.61 2.46
CA GLY A 62 10.80 5.27 1.35
C GLY A 62 9.63 4.37 1.73
N VAL A 63 9.04 4.58 2.92
CA VAL A 63 7.93 3.79 3.45
C VAL A 63 6.70 4.66 3.72
N SER A 64 5.56 4.02 4.05
CA SER A 64 4.37 4.77 4.48
C SER A 64 4.56 5.41 5.87
N ALA A 65 3.83 6.50 6.13
CA ALA A 65 3.78 7.13 7.46
C ALA A 65 3.39 6.12 8.55
N GLN A 66 2.46 5.22 8.26
CA GLN A 66 2.03 4.19 9.20
C GLN A 66 3.14 3.17 9.49
N ALA A 67 3.90 2.74 8.48
CA ALA A 67 5.05 1.85 8.68
C ALA A 67 6.13 2.54 9.54
N ALA A 68 6.46 3.79 9.24
CA ALA A 68 7.42 4.57 10.01
C ALA A 68 6.99 4.76 11.48
N ARG A 69 5.70 5.03 11.72
CA ARG A 69 5.15 5.09 13.08
C ARG A 69 5.34 3.77 13.83
N TYR A 70 5.08 2.62 13.18
CA TYR A 70 5.28 1.32 13.81
C TYR A 70 6.76 1.05 14.09
N ALA A 71 7.65 1.42 13.17
CA ALA A 71 9.09 1.28 13.36
C ALA A 71 9.60 2.08 14.57
N LEU A 72 9.14 3.33 14.74
CA LEU A 72 9.45 4.15 15.93
C LEU A 72 8.99 3.48 17.23
N ALA A 73 7.82 2.83 17.22
CA ALA A 73 7.31 2.10 18.38
C ALA A 73 8.12 0.83 18.67
N THR A 74 8.48 0.06 17.64
CA THR A 74 9.30 -1.16 17.74
C THR A 74 10.73 -0.85 18.19
N ALA A 75 11.26 0.31 17.82
CA ALA A 75 12.58 0.79 18.22
C ALA A 75 12.62 1.48 19.58
N ASP A 76 11.51 1.50 20.32
CA ASP A 76 11.36 2.15 21.62
C ASP A 76 11.65 3.66 21.60
N VAL A 77 11.59 4.30 20.42
CA VAL A 77 11.69 5.76 20.25
C VAL A 77 10.35 6.44 20.53
N LEU A 78 9.25 5.78 20.16
CA LEU A 78 7.88 6.18 20.49
C LEU A 78 7.36 5.23 21.58
N THR A 79 7.25 5.70 22.82
CA THR A 79 6.98 4.81 23.96
C THR A 79 5.54 4.91 24.45
N THR A 80 5.01 6.14 24.55
CA THR A 80 3.74 6.41 25.21
C THR A 80 2.54 5.92 24.39
N ALA A 81 1.68 5.09 24.99
CA ALA A 81 0.45 4.57 24.37
C ALA A 81 -0.50 5.68 23.89
N LYS A 82 -0.60 6.78 24.65
CA LYS A 82 -1.37 7.96 24.27
C LYS A 82 -0.84 8.60 22.98
N ARG A 83 0.49 8.80 22.86
CA ARG A 83 1.08 9.41 21.66
C ARG A 83 0.96 8.48 20.46
N LYS A 84 1.14 7.18 20.69
CA LYS A 84 0.87 6.11 19.72
C LYS A 84 -0.53 6.25 19.11
N GLN A 85 -1.57 6.30 19.94
CA GLN A 85 -2.96 6.43 19.47
C GLN A 85 -3.20 7.77 18.76
N GLN A 86 -2.62 8.85 19.27
CA GLN A 86 -2.76 10.16 18.65
C GLN A 86 -2.15 10.20 17.24
N LEU A 87 -0.95 9.65 17.05
CA LEU A 87 -0.32 9.55 15.73
C LEU A 87 -1.13 8.66 14.78
N ASP A 88 -1.71 7.56 15.27
CA ASP A 88 -2.59 6.72 14.44
C ASP A 88 -3.83 7.51 13.96
N ALA A 89 -4.45 8.30 14.84
CA ALA A 89 -5.58 9.15 14.48
C ALA A 89 -5.17 10.27 13.50
N GLU A 90 -4.05 10.94 13.76
CA GLU A 90 -3.51 11.98 12.86
C GLU A 90 -3.20 11.41 11.45
N ILE A 91 -2.72 10.17 11.36
CA ILE A 91 -2.49 9.49 10.08
C ILE A 91 -3.82 9.11 9.41
N GLN A 92 -4.79 8.58 10.17
CA GLN A 92 -6.12 8.23 9.65
C GLN A 92 -6.91 9.44 9.15
N ASP A 93 -6.72 10.60 9.76
CA ASP A 93 -7.31 11.88 9.35
C ASP A 93 -6.54 12.55 8.20
N ASP A 94 -5.64 11.82 7.52
CA ASP A 94 -4.81 12.27 6.40
C ASP A 94 -3.93 13.51 6.68
N LEU A 95 -3.71 13.86 7.96
CA LEU A 95 -2.89 15.04 8.32
C LEU A 95 -1.44 14.89 7.86
N HIS A 96 -0.97 13.65 7.76
CA HIS A 96 0.36 13.33 7.22
C HIS A 96 0.52 13.84 5.78
N VAL A 97 -0.52 13.79 4.94
CA VAL A 97 -0.48 14.26 3.55
C VAL A 97 -0.16 15.76 3.48
N GLU A 98 -0.78 16.55 4.38
CA GLU A 98 -0.51 17.98 4.45
C GLU A 98 0.89 18.26 4.99
N VAL A 99 1.37 17.50 5.98
CA VAL A 99 2.74 17.61 6.48
C VAL A 99 3.77 17.25 5.39
N PHE A 100 3.54 16.19 4.63
CA PHE A 100 4.38 15.83 3.47
C PHE A 100 4.49 16.99 2.48
N ARG A 101 3.37 17.65 2.15
CA ARG A 101 3.34 18.82 1.26
C ARG A 101 4.11 19.99 1.84
N GLN A 102 3.88 20.33 3.11
CA GLN A 102 4.53 21.47 3.77
C GLN A 102 6.05 21.30 3.86
N LEU A 103 6.51 20.06 4.05
CA LEU A 103 7.93 19.72 4.12
C LEU A 103 8.57 19.50 2.74
N GLY A 104 7.79 19.51 1.65
CA GLY A 104 8.29 19.24 0.30
C GLY A 104 8.78 17.80 0.11
N LEU A 105 8.21 16.85 0.86
CA LEU A 105 8.58 15.43 0.85
C LEU A 105 7.79 14.63 -0.19
N GLU A 106 7.44 15.27 -1.32
CA GLU A 106 6.59 14.67 -2.34
C GLU A 106 7.25 13.40 -2.93
N PRO A 107 6.45 12.37 -3.30
CA PRO A 107 6.98 11.13 -3.87
C PRO A 107 7.86 11.42 -5.07
N LEU A 108 8.98 10.70 -5.18
CA LEU A 108 9.87 10.83 -6.34
C LEU A 108 9.09 10.42 -7.60
N GLU A 109 8.93 11.33 -8.56
CA GLU A 109 8.38 10.99 -9.88
C GLU A 109 9.41 10.15 -10.64
N ASP A 110 9.31 8.82 -10.51
CA ASP A 110 10.19 7.86 -11.17
C ASP A 110 9.45 7.03 -12.25
N GLU A 111 10.21 6.20 -12.97
CA GLU A 111 9.64 5.34 -14.02
C GLU A 111 8.62 4.32 -13.46
N LEU A 112 8.72 3.93 -12.19
CA LEU A 112 7.76 3.04 -11.54
C LEU A 112 6.45 3.77 -11.22
N ALA A 113 6.51 5.02 -10.76
CA ALA A 113 5.36 5.88 -10.56
C ALA A 113 4.64 6.13 -11.89
N ALA A 114 5.40 6.42 -12.96
CA ALA A 114 4.85 6.55 -14.30
C ALA A 114 4.24 5.25 -14.84
N ALA A 115 4.86 4.09 -14.56
CA ALA A 115 4.37 2.79 -14.97
C ALA A 115 3.12 2.36 -14.20
N SER A 116 3.02 2.68 -12.90
CA SER A 116 1.86 2.39 -12.05
C SER A 116 0.60 3.08 -12.56
N ALA A 117 0.72 4.34 -13.00
CA ALA A 117 -0.38 5.07 -13.65
C ALA A 117 -0.89 4.39 -14.94
N ARG A 118 -0.05 3.57 -15.58
CA ARG A 118 -0.36 2.85 -16.83
C ARG A 118 -0.75 1.39 -16.61
N ARG A 119 -0.69 0.89 -15.37
CA ARG A 119 -0.99 -0.52 -15.02
C ARG A 119 -1.87 -0.57 -13.77
N PRO A 120 -3.20 -0.38 -13.92
CA PRO A 120 -4.10 -0.37 -12.78
C PRO A 120 -4.06 -1.70 -12.04
N ARG A 121 -4.12 -1.64 -10.71
CA ARG A 121 -4.18 -2.85 -9.87
C ARG A 121 -5.50 -3.58 -10.14
N ILE A 122 -5.40 -4.80 -10.69
CA ILE A 122 -6.58 -5.63 -10.97
C ILE A 122 -7.15 -6.21 -9.65
N PRO A 123 -8.41 -5.91 -9.31
CA PRO A 123 -9.08 -6.52 -8.16
C PRO A 123 -9.07 -8.04 -8.26
N ARG A 124 -8.95 -8.73 -7.12
CA ARG A 124 -8.93 -10.21 -7.08
C ARG A 124 -10.13 -10.83 -7.79
N ALA A 125 -11.31 -10.21 -7.70
CA ALA A 125 -12.54 -10.66 -8.34
C ALA A 125 -12.49 -10.65 -9.88
N LEU A 126 -11.58 -9.87 -10.47
CA LEU A 126 -11.42 -9.76 -11.92
C LEU A 126 -10.27 -10.61 -12.47
N ARG A 127 -9.47 -11.26 -11.60
CA ARG A 127 -8.40 -12.16 -12.05
C ARG A 127 -8.99 -13.36 -12.80
N ASP A 128 -8.32 -13.79 -13.86
CA ASP A 128 -8.73 -14.90 -14.74
C ASP A 128 -10.09 -14.68 -15.44
N THR A 129 -10.54 -13.42 -15.50
CA THR A 129 -11.71 -13.02 -16.29
C THR A 129 -11.26 -12.33 -17.57
N ALA A 130 -12.04 -12.42 -18.64
CA ALA A 130 -11.72 -11.72 -19.88
C ALA A 130 -11.52 -10.21 -19.67
N LEU A 131 -12.30 -9.59 -18.77
CA LEU A 131 -12.17 -8.17 -18.45
C LEU A 131 -10.87 -7.87 -17.68
N GLY A 132 -10.48 -8.75 -16.76
CA GLY A 132 -9.21 -8.63 -16.06
C GLY A 132 -8.01 -8.73 -17.00
N ASP A 133 -8.05 -9.69 -17.94
CA ASP A 133 -6.99 -9.89 -18.93
C ASP A 133 -6.90 -8.71 -19.91
N LEU A 134 -8.04 -8.09 -20.27
CA LEU A 134 -8.07 -6.88 -21.07
C LEU A 134 -7.45 -5.68 -20.32
N LEU A 135 -7.82 -5.49 -19.05
CA LEU A 135 -7.29 -4.40 -18.21
C LEU A 135 -5.81 -4.61 -17.83
N ALA A 136 -5.35 -5.86 -17.80
CA ALA A 136 -3.95 -6.22 -17.62
C ALA A 136 -3.11 -6.02 -18.90
N GLY A 137 -3.76 -5.90 -20.06
CA GLY A 137 -3.11 -5.81 -21.37
C GLY A 137 -2.66 -7.15 -21.94
N ASP A 138 -3.13 -8.27 -21.38
CA ASP A 138 -2.81 -9.62 -21.86
C ASP A 138 -3.59 -9.99 -23.14
N ILE A 139 -4.75 -9.35 -23.33
CA ILE A 139 -5.54 -9.41 -24.55
C ILE A 139 -5.91 -7.99 -25.00
N ASP A 140 -6.02 -7.81 -26.31
CA ASP A 140 -6.54 -6.58 -26.89
C ASP A 140 -8.08 -6.60 -26.96
N THR A 141 -8.68 -5.50 -27.42
CA THR A 141 -10.13 -5.37 -27.55
C THR A 141 -10.74 -6.46 -28.45
N ALA A 142 -9.99 -6.92 -29.47
CA ALA A 142 -10.41 -8.01 -30.35
C ALA A 142 -10.40 -9.37 -29.64
N GLY A 143 -9.37 -9.66 -28.85
CA GLY A 143 -9.27 -10.85 -28.00
C GLY A 143 -10.33 -10.90 -26.92
N PHE A 144 -10.67 -9.75 -26.33
CA PHE A 144 -11.79 -9.65 -25.40
C PHE A 144 -13.12 -9.93 -26.11
N ALA A 145 -13.37 -9.30 -27.25
CA ALA A 145 -14.58 -9.50 -28.07
C ALA A 145 -14.79 -10.97 -28.45
N ALA A 146 -13.71 -11.66 -28.84
CA ALA A 146 -13.73 -13.09 -29.12
C ALA A 146 -14.11 -13.93 -27.90
N ARG A 147 -13.61 -13.59 -26.70
CA ARG A 147 -13.91 -14.32 -25.46
C ARG A 147 -15.34 -14.12 -24.95
N VAL A 148 -15.89 -12.91 -25.11
CA VAL A 148 -17.28 -12.62 -24.72
C VAL A 148 -18.29 -12.95 -25.84
N ASN A 149 -17.81 -13.45 -26.98
CA ASN A 149 -18.60 -13.76 -28.18
C ASN A 149 -19.48 -12.58 -28.61
N ALA A 150 -18.88 -11.38 -28.66
CA ALA A 150 -19.55 -10.15 -29.07
C ALA A 150 -18.78 -9.47 -30.22
N PRO A 151 -19.47 -8.66 -31.05
CA PRO A 151 -18.81 -7.84 -32.07
C PRO A 151 -17.85 -6.82 -31.46
N THR A 152 -16.67 -6.63 -32.06
CA THR A 152 -15.63 -5.72 -31.54
C THR A 152 -16.08 -4.26 -31.45
N ASP A 153 -16.95 -3.82 -32.36
CA ASP A 153 -17.56 -2.48 -32.37
C ASP A 153 -18.53 -2.28 -31.19
N GLN A 154 -19.32 -3.29 -30.84
CA GLN A 154 -20.19 -3.26 -29.66
C GLN A 154 -19.38 -3.25 -28.36
N VAL A 155 -18.30 -4.01 -28.31
CA VAL A 155 -17.36 -4.02 -27.18
C VAL A 155 -16.70 -2.66 -27.01
N ALA A 156 -16.20 -2.05 -28.09
CA ALA A 156 -15.59 -0.72 -28.05
C ALA A 156 -16.58 0.33 -27.55
N ALA A 157 -17.82 0.30 -28.03
CA ALA A 157 -18.88 1.19 -27.57
C ALA A 157 -19.23 0.97 -26.09
N MET A 158 -19.27 -0.29 -25.62
CA MET A 158 -19.49 -0.62 -24.21
C MET A 158 -18.36 -0.09 -23.32
N LEU A 159 -17.10 -0.29 -23.72
CA LEU A 159 -15.94 0.15 -22.94
C LEU A 159 -15.91 1.69 -22.83
N ALA A 160 -16.19 2.40 -23.93
CA ALA A 160 -16.31 3.85 -23.94
C ALA A 160 -17.48 4.35 -23.08
N ALA A 161 -18.65 3.69 -23.14
CA ALA A 161 -19.80 4.05 -22.31
C ALA A 161 -19.55 3.87 -20.81
N LEU A 162 -18.68 2.93 -20.44
CA LEU A 162 -18.26 2.67 -19.06
C LEU A 162 -17.02 3.48 -18.64
N GLY A 163 -16.41 4.25 -19.55
CA GLY A 163 -15.16 4.97 -19.32
C GLY A 163 -13.95 4.07 -19.09
N LEU A 164 -14.02 2.80 -19.48
CA LEU A 164 -12.96 1.81 -19.30
C LEU A 164 -11.92 1.86 -20.42
N ASP A 165 -12.25 2.51 -21.53
CA ASP A 165 -11.35 2.78 -22.66
C ASP A 165 -10.11 3.59 -22.24
N GLN A 166 -10.27 4.47 -21.24
CA GLN A 166 -9.17 5.27 -20.67
C GLN A 166 -8.18 4.46 -19.83
N LEU A 167 -8.57 3.25 -19.42
CA LEU A 167 -7.74 2.36 -18.58
C LEU A 167 -6.98 1.32 -19.40
N LEU A 168 -7.22 1.25 -20.71
CA LEU A 168 -6.54 0.33 -21.61
C LEU A 168 -5.15 0.87 -21.95
N ALA A 169 -4.16 -0.02 -22.00
CA ALA A 169 -2.83 0.36 -22.46
C ALA A 169 -2.91 0.87 -23.92
N PRO A 170 -2.20 1.95 -24.28
CA PRO A 170 -2.10 2.36 -25.67
C PRO A 170 -1.42 1.25 -26.48
N ALA A 171 -1.98 0.98 -27.67
CA ALA A 171 -1.45 0.00 -28.63
C ALA A 171 -0.05 0.38 -29.14
#